data_AF-A0A0P9DMN6-F1
#
_entry.id   AF-A0A0P9DMN6-F1
#
_cell.length_a   1.000
_cell.length_b   1.000
_cell.length_c   1.000
_cell.angle_alpha   90.00
_cell.angle_beta   90.00
_cell.angle_gamma   90.00
#
_symmetry.space_group_name_H-M   'P 1'
#
loop_
_entity.id
_entity.type
_entity.pdbx_description
1 polymer ?
#
loop_
_entity_poly.entity_id
_entity_poly.type
_entity_poly.pdbx_seq_one_letter_code
_entity_poly.pdbx_strand_id
1 'polypeptide(L)'
;MYSWLVFIHAVSAMVSIGPFFVLIPMLRRLKTADGNLLHSYLDSFRFVVRLSKHAGHVLVATGLLLMWLGSWPWMTPWIFGTFVVLFASLLFMARAFSPTIRKLREPEHDRQALLRKLSRSLYLYLFVLFVMLWLMIMKPMLW
;
A
#
# COMPACT_ATOMS: atom_id res chain seq x y z
N MET A 1 22.22 -18.98 2.16
CA MET A 1 21.00 -19.84 2.15
C MET A 1 19.78 -18.94 2.29
N TYR A 2 18.59 -19.37 1.83
CA TYR A 2 17.30 -18.64 1.76
C TYR A 2 16.96 -17.85 0.48
N SER A 3 17.56 -18.15 -0.69
CA SER A 3 17.26 -17.44 -1.96
C SER A 3 15.78 -17.44 -2.33
N TRP A 4 15.04 -18.53 -2.05
CA TRP A 4 13.60 -18.59 -2.26
C TRP A 4 12.80 -17.65 -1.35
N LEU A 5 13.19 -17.53 -0.08
CA LEU A 5 12.50 -16.64 0.86
C LEU A 5 12.74 -15.18 0.49
N VAL A 6 13.97 -14.83 0.08
CA VAL A 6 14.30 -13.51 -0.46
C VAL A 6 13.50 -13.22 -1.73
N PHE A 7 13.38 -14.19 -2.64
CA PHE A 7 12.58 -14.05 -3.85
C PHE A 7 11.10 -13.81 -3.52
N ILE A 8 10.50 -14.61 -2.64
CA ILE A 8 9.11 -14.43 -2.21
C ILE A 8 8.93 -13.06 -1.55
N HIS A 9 9.86 -12.64 -0.70
CA HIS A 9 9.83 -11.32 -0.08
C HIS A 9 9.84 -10.19 -1.12
N ALA A 10 10.78 -10.22 -2.07
CA ALA A 10 10.87 -9.24 -3.14
C ALA A 10 9.62 -9.21 -4.04
N VAL A 11 9.11 -10.39 -4.44
CA VAL A 11 7.88 -10.50 -5.23
C VAL A 11 6.67 -9.97 -4.45
N SER A 12 6.57 -10.28 -3.16
CA SER A 12 5.49 -9.77 -2.32
C SER A 12 5.54 -8.24 -2.17
N ALA A 13 6.73 -7.63 -2.12
CA ALA A 13 6.90 -6.18 -2.17
C ALA A 13 6.40 -5.61 -3.50
N MET A 14 6.79 -6.22 -4.61
CA MET A 14 6.37 -5.82 -5.95
C MET A 14 4.85 -5.91 -6.12
N VAL A 15 4.20 -6.99 -5.66
CA VAL A 15 2.74 -7.17 -5.74
C VAL A 15 2.00 -6.30 -4.72
N SER A 16 2.62 -5.96 -3.59
CA SER A 16 2.03 -5.02 -2.62
C SER A 16 2.02 -3.59 -3.14
N ILE A 17 3.12 -3.13 -3.74
CA ILE A 17 3.31 -1.74 -4.16
C ILE A 17 2.85 -1.49 -5.61
N GLY A 18 3.24 -2.36 -6.54
CA GLY A 18 3.03 -2.18 -7.99
C GLY A 18 1.59 -1.88 -8.41
N PRO A 19 0.56 -2.59 -7.90
CA PRO A 19 -0.82 -2.34 -8.29
C PRO A 19 -1.33 -0.92 -7.94
N PHE A 20 -0.72 -0.20 -6.99
CA PHE A 20 -1.11 1.18 -6.68
C PHE A 20 -0.88 2.15 -7.85
N PHE A 21 0.07 1.88 -8.75
CA PHE A 21 0.27 2.71 -9.94
C PHE A 21 -0.93 2.63 -10.88
N VAL A 22 -1.61 1.48 -10.95
CA VAL A 22 -2.84 1.31 -11.76
C VAL A 22 -3.99 2.14 -11.20
N LEU A 23 -3.98 2.46 -9.90
CA LEU A 23 -5.01 3.30 -9.29
C LEU A 23 -4.94 4.76 -9.77
N ILE A 24 -3.78 5.22 -10.27
CA ILE A 24 -3.60 6.58 -10.80
C ILE A 24 -4.48 6.84 -12.05
N PRO A 25 -4.39 6.04 -13.13
CA PRO A 25 -5.29 6.20 -14.27
C PRO A 25 -6.75 5.86 -13.89
N MET A 26 -7.00 4.94 -12.95
CA MET A 26 -8.35 4.66 -12.48
C MET A 26 -9.01 5.85 -11.78
N LEU A 27 -8.25 6.65 -11.01
CA LEU A 27 -8.77 7.90 -10.42
C LEU A 27 -9.28 8.87 -11.48
N ARG A 28 -8.61 8.95 -12.64
CA ARG A 28 -9.06 9.80 -13.76
C ARG A 28 -10.39 9.28 -14.30
N ARG A 29 -10.51 7.96 -14.47
CA ARG A 29 -11.76 7.32 -14.92
C ARG A 29 -12.91 7.48 -13.91
N LEU A 30 -12.61 7.46 -12.60
CA LEU A 30 -13.60 7.70 -11.54
C LEU A 30 -14.16 9.12 -11.54
N LYS A 31 -13.50 10.11 -12.17
CA LYS A 31 -14.03 11.48 -12.31
C LYS A 31 -15.12 11.60 -13.37
N THR A 32 -15.08 10.75 -14.39
CA THR A 32 -15.98 10.84 -15.56
C THR A 32 -17.01 9.71 -15.63
N ALA A 33 -16.86 8.65 -14.82
CA ALA A 33 -17.76 7.51 -14.84
C ALA A 33 -19.02 7.75 -14.00
N ASP A 34 -20.20 7.40 -14.50
CA ASP A 34 -21.46 7.52 -13.77
C ASP A 34 -22.23 6.18 -13.73
N GLY A 35 -23.21 6.09 -12.84
CA GLY A 35 -24.08 4.92 -12.69
C GLY A 35 -23.30 3.61 -12.51
N ASN A 36 -23.67 2.58 -13.27
CA ASN A 36 -23.04 1.25 -13.18
C ASN A 36 -21.54 1.26 -13.47
N LEU A 37 -21.07 2.13 -14.37
CA LEU A 37 -19.65 2.22 -14.71
C LEU A 37 -18.81 2.71 -13.53
N LEU A 38 -19.35 3.63 -12.73
CA LEU A 38 -18.73 4.11 -11.50
C LEU A 38 -18.55 2.95 -10.50
N HIS A 39 -19.61 2.16 -10.30
CA HIS A 39 -19.57 1.02 -9.37
C HIS A 39 -18.53 -0.01 -9.81
N SER A 40 -18.46 -0.36 -11.10
CA SER A 40 -17.44 -1.28 -11.62
C SER A 40 -16.01 -0.76 -11.41
N TYR A 41 -15.76 0.54 -11.61
CA TYR A 41 -14.45 1.11 -11.33
C TYR A 41 -14.11 1.14 -9.84
N LEU A 42 -15.08 1.40 -8.96
CA LEU A 42 -14.88 1.32 -7.52
C LEU A 42 -14.64 -0.12 -7.03
N ASP A 43 -15.25 -1.12 -7.65
CA ASP A 43 -15.01 -2.54 -7.37
C ASP A 43 -13.58 -2.94 -7.75
N SER A 44 -13.13 -2.58 -8.95
CA SER A 44 -11.76 -2.78 -9.39
C SER A 44 -10.75 -2.05 -8.49
N PHE A 45 -11.06 -0.82 -8.06
CA PHE A 45 -10.20 -0.06 -7.14
C PHE A 45 -10.08 -0.80 -5.81
N ARG A 46 -11.21 -1.26 -5.25
CA ARG A 46 -11.23 -2.03 -3.99
C ARG A 46 -10.53 -3.37 -4.14
N PHE A 47 -10.62 -4.03 -5.29
CA PHE A 47 -9.90 -5.27 -5.57
C PHE A 47 -8.39 -5.05 -5.51
N VAL A 48 -7.88 -4.04 -6.23
CA VAL A 48 -6.45 -3.69 -6.23
C VAL A 48 -5.94 -3.39 -4.81
N VAL A 49 -6.66 -2.56 -4.05
CA VAL A 49 -6.30 -2.27 -2.64
C VAL A 49 -6.28 -3.55 -1.78
N ARG A 50 -7.24 -4.47 -1.98
CA ARG A 50 -7.27 -5.74 -1.26
C ARG A 50 -6.11 -6.65 -1.67
N LEU A 51 -5.83 -6.81 -2.95
CA LEU A 51 -4.72 -7.62 -3.45
C LEU A 51 -3.40 -7.13 -2.85
N SER A 52 -3.14 -5.82 -2.95
CA SER A 52 -1.97 -5.19 -2.37
C SER A 52 -1.87 -5.41 -0.86
N LYS A 53 -3.00 -5.29 -0.12
CA LYS A 53 -3.03 -5.59 1.31
C LYS A 53 -2.58 -7.02 1.58
N HIS A 54 -3.13 -8.03 0.90
CA HIS A 54 -2.77 -9.43 1.15
C HIS A 54 -1.31 -9.72 0.82
N ALA A 55 -0.81 -9.20 -0.31
CA ALA A 55 0.62 -9.27 -0.64
C ALA A 55 1.49 -8.58 0.42
N GLY A 56 1.01 -7.47 1.00
CA GLY A 56 1.65 -6.81 2.14
C GLY A 56 1.75 -7.69 3.39
N HIS A 57 0.77 -8.56 3.66
CA HIS A 57 0.89 -9.50 4.79
C HIS A 57 1.99 -10.54 4.54
N VAL A 58 2.09 -11.03 3.30
CA VAL A 58 3.17 -11.96 2.89
C VAL A 58 4.53 -11.27 3.00
N LEU A 59 4.63 -10.00 2.58
CA LEU A 59 5.84 -9.19 2.71
C LEU A 59 6.31 -9.08 4.16
N VAL A 60 5.39 -8.78 5.07
CA VAL A 60 5.70 -8.64 6.50
C VAL A 60 6.10 -9.97 7.12
N ALA A 61 5.34 -11.04 6.85
CA ALA A 61 5.64 -12.36 7.39
C ALA A 61 7.02 -12.87 6.92
N THR A 62 7.32 -12.72 5.63
CA THR A 62 8.62 -13.11 5.08
C THR A 62 9.76 -12.21 5.54
N GLY A 63 9.51 -10.90 5.73
CA GLY A 63 10.51 -9.97 6.26
C GLY A 63 10.88 -10.28 7.71
N LEU A 64 9.88 -10.59 8.55
CA LEU A 64 10.09 -11.06 9.93
C LEU A 64 10.91 -12.36 9.96
N LEU A 65 10.57 -13.31 9.07
CA LEU A 65 11.29 -14.57 8.98
C LEU A 65 12.74 -14.38 8.52
N LEU A 66 12.99 -13.51 7.55
CA LEU A 66 14.35 -13.16 7.09
C LEU A 66 15.18 -12.49 8.19
N MET A 67 14.58 -11.56 8.93
CA MET A 67 15.24 -10.91 10.05
C MET A 67 15.62 -11.92 11.14
N TRP A 68 14.70 -12.83 11.49
CA TRP A 68 14.96 -13.87 12.48
C TRP A 68 16.06 -14.84 12.02
N LEU A 69 15.96 -15.39 10.81
CA LEU A 69 16.96 -16.30 10.26
C LEU A 69 18.32 -15.64 10.02
N GLY A 70 18.32 -14.34 9.69
CA GLY A 70 19.53 -13.53 9.53
C GLY A 70 20.13 -13.03 10.84
N SER A 71 19.50 -13.32 11.99
CA SER A 71 19.93 -12.85 13.32
C SER A 71 20.10 -11.33 13.43
N TRP A 72 19.31 -10.56 12.67
CA TRP A 72 19.36 -9.11 12.71
C TRP A 72 18.67 -8.56 13.95
N PRO A 73 19.31 -7.65 14.72
CA PRO A 73 18.66 -7.00 15.87
C PRO A 73 17.46 -6.16 15.45
N TRP A 74 16.40 -6.16 16.25
CA TRP A 74 15.20 -5.33 16.03
C TRP A 74 15.49 -3.83 16.00
N MET A 75 16.54 -3.40 16.70
CA MET A 75 16.98 -2.01 16.78
C MET A 75 17.84 -1.57 15.58
N THR A 76 18.09 -2.47 14.63
CA THR A 76 18.82 -2.12 13.40
C THR A 76 18.06 -0.99 12.69
N PRO A 77 18.70 0.14 12.34
CA PRO A 77 17.99 1.37 11.98
C PRO A 77 16.96 1.22 10.87
N TRP A 78 17.37 0.60 9.76
CA TRP A 78 16.49 0.38 8.61
C TRP A 78 15.37 -0.62 8.90
N ILE A 79 15.59 -1.60 9.78
CA ILE A 79 14.58 -2.58 10.20
C ILE A 79 13.53 -1.90 11.07
N PHE A 80 13.96 -1.22 12.12
CA PHE A 80 13.07 -0.48 13.02
C PHE A 80 12.25 0.57 12.25
N GLY A 81 12.91 1.38 11.42
CA GLY A 81 12.25 2.36 10.57
C GLY A 81 11.22 1.73 9.63
N THR A 82 11.55 0.56 9.04
CA THR A 82 10.61 -0.17 8.17
C THR A 82 9.36 -0.61 8.93
N PHE A 83 9.49 -1.11 10.17
CA PHE A 83 8.32 -1.46 10.98
C PHE A 83 7.47 -0.24 11.35
N VAL A 84 8.09 0.87 11.75
CA VAL A 84 7.36 2.12 12.05
C VAL A 84 6.57 2.58 10.83
N VAL A 85 7.21 2.65 9.66
CA VAL A 85 6.58 3.04 8.40
C VAL A 85 5.47 2.06 8.01
N LEU A 86 5.69 0.75 8.18
CA LEU A 86 4.69 -0.29 7.95
C LEU A 86 3.44 -0.09 8.81
N PHE A 87 3.58 0.05 10.13
CA PHE A 87 2.44 0.27 11.02
C PHE A 87 1.68 1.55 10.66
N ALA A 88 2.40 2.64 10.39
CA ALA A 88 1.80 3.89 9.93
C ALA A 88 1.01 3.69 8.62
N SER A 89 1.57 2.95 7.67
CA SER A 89 0.94 2.65 6.38
C SER A 89 -0.35 1.84 6.54
N LEU A 90 -0.37 0.83 7.42
CA LEU A 90 -1.55 -0.01 7.67
C LEU A 90 -2.70 0.82 8.26
N LEU A 91 -2.39 1.65 9.26
CA LEU A 91 -3.37 2.55 9.87
C LEU A 91 -3.90 3.57 8.86
N PHE A 92 -3.00 4.14 8.03
CA PHE A 92 -3.38 5.07 6.98
C PHE A 92 -4.30 4.41 5.95
N MET A 93 -3.94 3.22 5.47
CA MET A 93 -4.70 2.53 4.43
C MET A 93 -6.13 2.21 4.87
N ALA A 94 -6.28 1.68 6.09
CA ALA A 94 -7.59 1.33 6.65
C ALA A 94 -8.49 2.57 6.80
N ARG A 95 -7.93 3.71 7.23
CA ARG A 95 -8.68 4.93 7.53
C ARG A 95 -8.89 5.84 6.32
N ALA A 96 -8.02 5.80 5.31
CA ALA A 96 -8.06 6.73 4.18
C ALA A 96 -8.86 6.19 2.99
N PHE A 97 -8.63 4.93 2.58
CA PHE A 97 -9.23 4.39 1.36
C PHE A 97 -10.63 3.80 1.60
N SER A 98 -10.78 2.93 2.59
CA SER A 98 -12.02 2.18 2.84
C SER A 98 -13.26 3.08 3.03
N PRO A 99 -13.24 4.11 3.91
CA PRO A 99 -14.41 4.98 4.08
C PRO A 99 -14.64 5.88 2.86
N THR A 100 -13.59 6.33 2.18
CA THR A 100 -13.73 7.21 1.01
C THR A 100 -14.36 6.47 -0.18
N ILE A 101 -13.97 5.20 -0.42
CA ILE A 101 -14.57 4.34 -1.45
C ILE A 101 -16.03 4.03 -1.12
N ARG A 102 -16.38 3.85 0.16
CA ARG A 102 -17.78 3.63 0.58
C ARG A 102 -18.64 4.87 0.29
N LYS A 103 -18.19 6.04 0.73
CA LYS A 103 -18.91 7.31 0.51
C LYS A 103 -19.06 7.67 -0.97
N LEU A 104 -18.11 7.29 -1.82
CA LEU A 104 -18.21 7.49 -3.28
C LEU A 104 -19.33 6.69 -3.95
N ARG A 105 -19.92 5.70 -3.26
CA ARG A 105 -21.10 4.95 -3.75
C ARG A 105 -22.42 5.60 -3.34
N GLU A 106 -22.39 6.50 -2.37
CA GLU A 106 -23.57 7.15 -1.84
C GLU A 106 -23.81 8.46 -2.62
N PRO A 107 -25.00 8.68 -3.20
CA PRO A 107 -25.28 9.84 -4.07
C PRO A 107 -25.30 11.18 -3.32
N GLU A 108 -25.39 11.18 -1.98
CA GLU A 108 -25.58 12.39 -1.17
C GLU A 108 -24.31 13.19 -0.87
N HIS A 109 -23.13 12.67 -1.21
CA HIS A 109 -21.85 13.29 -0.85
C HIS A 109 -21.24 14.11 -1.99
N ASP A 110 -20.49 15.18 -1.66
CA ASP A 110 -19.65 15.90 -2.63
C ASP A 110 -18.58 14.97 -3.21
N ARG A 111 -18.90 14.44 -4.39
CA ARG A 111 -18.07 13.52 -5.15
C ARG A 111 -16.72 14.13 -5.50
N GLN A 112 -16.66 15.41 -5.84
CA GLN A 112 -15.39 16.04 -6.19
C GLN A 112 -14.47 16.13 -4.96
N ALA A 113 -15.01 16.48 -3.80
CA ALA A 113 -14.25 16.48 -2.55
C ALA A 113 -13.74 15.08 -2.19
N LEU A 114 -14.57 14.05 -2.32
CA LEU A 114 -14.18 12.67 -2.07
C LEU A 114 -13.10 12.17 -3.04
N LEU A 115 -13.20 12.49 -4.33
CA LEU A 115 -12.18 12.13 -5.32
C LEU A 115 -10.85 12.86 -5.07
N ARG A 116 -10.88 14.14 -4.67
CA ARG A 116 -9.68 14.87 -4.24
C ARG A 116 -9.04 14.22 -3.01
N LYS A 117 -9.84 13.83 -2.02
CA LYS A 117 -9.38 13.12 -0.82
C LYS A 117 -8.77 11.76 -1.16
N LEU A 118 -9.42 10.98 -2.03
CA LEU A 118 -8.92 9.68 -2.49
C LEU A 118 -7.60 9.82 -3.25
N SER A 119 -7.51 10.81 -4.13
CA SER A 119 -6.29 11.13 -4.88
C SER A 119 -5.14 11.51 -3.97
N ARG A 120 -5.34 12.45 -3.04
CA ARG A 120 -4.31 12.82 -2.05
C ARG A 120 -3.87 11.63 -1.23
N SER A 121 -4.82 10.78 -0.81
CA SER A 121 -4.53 9.57 -0.06
C SER A 121 -3.70 8.57 -0.86
N LEU A 122 -3.98 8.41 -2.17
CA LEU A 122 -3.19 7.56 -3.06
C LEU A 122 -1.74 8.02 -3.14
N TYR A 123 -1.51 9.30 -3.42
CA TYR A 123 -0.15 9.83 -3.55
C TYR A 123 0.63 9.80 -2.23
N LEU A 124 -0.02 10.16 -1.11
CA LEU A 124 0.61 10.08 0.20
C LEU A 124 0.97 8.63 0.56
N TYR A 125 0.09 7.69 0.24
CA TYR A 125 0.36 6.28 0.48
C TYR A 125 1.50 5.75 -0.38
N LEU A 126 1.55 6.10 -1.67
CA LEU A 126 2.67 5.78 -2.54
C LEU A 126 3.99 6.34 -2.01
N PHE A 127 4.00 7.58 -1.53
CA PHE A 127 5.18 8.19 -0.90
C PHE A 127 5.65 7.36 0.32
N VAL A 128 4.74 6.96 1.21
CA VAL A 128 5.05 6.10 2.36
C VAL A 128 5.65 4.76 1.91
N LEU A 129 5.07 4.13 0.89
CA LEU A 129 5.58 2.88 0.32
C LEU A 129 6.97 3.05 -0.31
N PHE A 130 7.25 4.18 -0.95
CA PHE A 130 8.57 4.48 -1.49
C PHE A 130 9.62 4.68 -0.40
N VAL A 131 9.27 5.36 0.70
CA VAL A 131 10.15 5.46 1.87
C VAL A 131 10.45 4.08 2.44
N MET A 132 9.44 3.21 2.56
CA MET A 132 9.61 1.83 3.00
C MET A 132 10.56 1.05 2.07
N LEU A 133 10.36 1.16 0.76
CA LEU A 133 11.21 0.50 -0.23
C LEU A 133 12.66 1.02 -0.18
N TRP A 134 12.83 2.33 -0.01
CA TRP A 134 14.14 2.96 0.14
C TRP A 134 14.89 2.43 1.37
N LEU A 135 14.21 2.30 2.52
CA LEU A 135 14.80 1.72 3.73
C LEU A 135 15.28 0.29 3.50
N MET A 136 14.47 -0.55 2.83
CA MET A 136 14.80 -1.94 2.54
C MET A 136 15.96 -2.09 1.54
N ILE A 137 16.07 -1.20 0.55
CA ILE A 137 17.14 -1.27 -0.47
C ILE A 137 18.44 -0.71 0.10
N MET A 138 18.41 0.53 0.56
CA MET A 138 19.63 1.27 0.96
C MET A 138 20.17 0.80 2.31
N LYS A 139 19.32 0.25 3.19
CA LYS A 139 19.70 -0.25 4.51
C LYS A 139 20.59 0.75 5.29
N PRO A 140 20.16 2.01 5.45
CA PRO A 140 20.97 3.01 6.12
C PRO A 140 21.26 2.62 7.56
N MET A 141 22.51 2.79 7.98
CA MET A 141 22.98 2.58 9.36
C MET A 141 23.10 3.95 10.04
N LEU A 142 22.00 4.43 10.60
CA LEU A 142 21.90 5.76 11.19
C LEU A 142 22.40 5.83 12.65
N TRP A 143 22.49 4.68 13.31
CA TRP A 143 23.06 4.47 14.65
C TRP A 143 23.56 3.03 14.77
#